data_AF-A0A1G1T8U7-F1
#
_entry.id   AF-A0A1G1T8U7-F1
#
_cell.length_a   1.000
_cell.length_b   1.000
_cell.length_c   1.000
_cell.angle_alpha   90.00
_cell.angle_beta   90.00
_cell.angle_gamma   90.00
#
_symmetry.space_group_name_H-M   'P 1'
#
loop_
_entity.id
_entity.type
_entity.pdbx_description
1 polymer ?
#
loop_
_entity_poly.entity_id
_entity_poly.type
_entity_poly.pdbx_seq_one_letter_code
_entity_poly.pdbx_strand_id
1 'polypeptide(L)'
;MVFFKLVLVGRLENLVSDRRLVAHCALRLDILLFLGYEVDEELPWHSTVSRTRQLFPAAVFERLFDHVFAQCVARGLVAGDTQAVDSAPVKANASLEAVREKQAAGPTGPHLSGRVQTPAAGSVLTAPAHQLRQLASAGGRARRPARWARGTTKPAC
;
A
#
# COMPACT_ATOMS: atom_id res chain seq x y z
N MET A 1 0.67 -22.04 17.25
CA MET A 1 -0.64 -21.76 16.63
C MET A 1 -0.45 -20.91 15.38
N VAL A 2 -0.45 -21.52 14.19
CA VAL A 2 -0.16 -20.82 12.92
C VAL A 2 -1.44 -20.41 12.17
N PHE A 3 -2.52 -21.19 12.30
CA PHE A 3 -3.79 -20.97 11.62
C PHE A 3 -4.39 -19.57 11.86
N PHE A 4 -4.51 -19.13 13.12
CA PHE A 4 -5.08 -17.80 13.41
C PHE A 4 -4.23 -16.66 12.89
N LYS A 5 -2.89 -16.81 12.88
CA LYS A 5 -2.00 -15.81 12.28
C LYS A 5 -2.21 -15.72 10.77
N LEU A 6 -2.33 -16.86 10.08
CA LEU A 6 -2.66 -16.92 8.65
C LEU A 6 -4.02 -16.28 8.34
N VAL A 7 -5.04 -16.56 9.16
CA VAL A 7 -6.36 -15.93 9.02
C VAL A 7 -6.26 -14.40 9.17
N LEU A 8 -5.52 -13.92 10.18
CA LEU A 8 -5.35 -12.49 10.41
C LEU A 8 -4.71 -11.81 9.21
N VAL A 9 -3.63 -12.38 8.68
CA VAL A 9 -2.98 -11.92 7.44
C VAL A 9 -3.97 -11.91 6.28
N GLY A 10 -4.74 -12.98 6.11
CA GLY A 10 -5.75 -13.05 5.05
C GLY A 10 -6.82 -11.95 5.14
N ARG A 11 -7.20 -11.54 6.35
CA ARG A 11 -8.15 -10.44 6.56
C ARG A 11 -7.51 -9.07 6.32
N LEU A 12 -6.27 -8.87 6.74
CA LEU A 12 -5.55 -7.59 6.57
C LEU A 12 -5.15 -7.34 5.12
N GLU A 13 -4.69 -8.37 4.42
CA GLU A 13 -4.29 -8.31 2.99
C GLU A 13 -5.46 -8.54 2.03
N ASN A 14 -6.68 -8.67 2.57
CA ASN A 14 -7.91 -8.89 1.80
C ASN A 14 -7.83 -10.10 0.82
N LEU A 15 -7.27 -11.22 1.30
CA LEU A 15 -7.11 -12.45 0.54
C LEU A 15 -8.21 -13.45 0.90
N VAL A 16 -9.07 -13.75 -0.08
CA VAL A 16 -10.23 -14.63 0.11
C VAL A 16 -9.89 -16.11 -0.09
N SER A 17 -8.86 -16.41 -0.89
CA SER A 17 -8.47 -17.79 -1.25
C SER A 17 -7.34 -18.30 -0.35
N ASP A 18 -7.54 -19.44 0.31
CA ASP A 18 -6.51 -20.08 1.14
C ASP A 18 -5.25 -20.45 0.32
N ARG A 19 -5.41 -20.78 -0.97
CA ARG A 19 -4.28 -21.01 -1.89
C ARG A 19 -3.47 -19.74 -2.10
N ARG A 20 -4.16 -18.64 -2.37
CA ARG A 20 -3.53 -17.33 -2.58
C ARG A 20 -2.89 -16.83 -1.29
N LEU A 21 -3.52 -17.08 -0.14
CA LEU A 21 -2.99 -16.75 1.17
C LEU A 21 -1.63 -17.43 1.40
N VAL A 22 -1.56 -18.76 1.26
CA VAL A 22 -0.30 -19.50 1.49
C VAL A 22 0.79 -19.05 0.52
N ALA A 23 0.44 -18.88 -0.77
CA ALA A 23 1.39 -18.37 -1.77
C ALA A 23 1.86 -16.95 -1.46
N HIS A 24 0.98 -16.07 -1.00
CA HIS A 24 1.32 -14.70 -0.61
C HIS A 24 2.23 -14.67 0.61
N CYS A 25 1.95 -15.50 1.62
CA CYS A 25 2.79 -15.64 2.80
C CYS A 25 4.20 -16.15 2.45
N ALA A 26 4.32 -17.10 1.52
CA ALA A 26 5.62 -17.63 1.10
C ALA A 26 6.51 -16.60 0.39
N LEU A 27 5.93 -15.57 -0.23
CA LEU A 27 6.66 -14.54 -0.98
C LEU A 27 7.11 -13.36 -0.11
N ARG A 28 6.54 -13.20 1.09
CA ARG A 28 6.68 -12.02 1.93
C ARG A 28 7.42 -12.33 3.22
N LEU A 29 8.66 -11.85 3.31
CA LEU A 29 9.53 -12.09 4.47
C LEU A 29 8.98 -11.48 5.77
N ASP A 30 8.33 -10.33 5.67
CA ASP A 30 7.66 -9.66 6.79
C ASP A 30 6.52 -10.52 7.35
N ILE A 31 5.77 -11.19 6.47
CA ILE A 31 4.71 -12.12 6.86
C ILE A 31 5.30 -13.40 7.45
N LEU A 32 6.36 -13.97 6.85
CA LEU A 32 7.05 -15.15 7.40
C LEU A 32 7.57 -14.89 8.82
N LEU A 33 8.18 -13.73 9.04
CA LEU A 33 8.65 -13.29 10.36
C LEU A 33 7.48 -13.19 11.36
N PHE A 34 6.33 -12.67 10.94
CA PHE A 34 5.13 -12.63 11.78
C PHE A 34 4.59 -14.03 12.12
N LEU A 35 4.60 -14.95 11.13
CA LEU A 35 4.17 -16.33 11.33
C LEU A 35 5.13 -17.09 12.26
N GLY A 36 6.42 -16.72 12.24
CA GLY A 36 7.51 -17.38 12.96
C GLY A 36 8.12 -18.53 12.15
N TYR A 37 8.15 -18.38 10.82
CA TYR A 37 8.74 -19.33 9.88
C TYR A 37 10.05 -18.77 9.33
N GLU A 38 11.01 -19.65 9.11
CA GLU A 38 12.23 -19.33 8.38
C GLU A 38 12.00 -19.38 6.86
N VAL A 39 12.93 -18.82 6.08
CA VAL A 39 12.81 -18.72 4.61
C VAL A 39 12.86 -20.08 3.93
N ASP A 40 13.57 -21.03 4.53
CA ASP A 40 13.73 -22.41 4.10
C ASP A 40 12.68 -23.37 4.70
N GLU A 41 11.80 -22.87 5.56
CA GLU A 41 10.73 -23.67 6.18
C GLU A 41 9.46 -23.70 5.31
N GLU A 42 8.90 -24.89 5.12
CA GLU A 42 7.69 -25.05 4.32
C GLU A 42 6.42 -24.67 5.10
N LEU A 43 5.63 -23.76 4.55
CA LEU A 43 4.32 -23.40 5.08
C LEU A 43 3.31 -24.56 4.96
N PRO A 44 2.31 -24.64 5.85
CA PRO A 44 1.28 -25.67 5.75
C PRO A 44 0.50 -25.57 4.44
N TRP A 45 0.16 -26.72 3.86
CA TRP A 45 -0.64 -26.79 2.64
C TRP A 45 -2.00 -26.10 2.84
N HIS A 46 -2.50 -25.42 1.80
CA HIS A 46 -3.78 -24.70 1.82
C HIS A 46 -4.99 -25.55 2.23
N SER A 47 -4.91 -26.86 2.06
CA SER A 47 -5.93 -27.85 2.42
C SER A 47 -6.01 -28.02 3.93
N THR A 48 -4.87 -27.95 4.63
CA THR A 48 -4.81 -27.91 6.09
C THR A 48 -5.53 -26.68 6.61
N VAL A 49 -5.24 -25.50 6.05
CA VAL A 49 -5.89 -24.23 6.43
C VAL A 49 -7.41 -24.33 6.22
N SER A 50 -7.83 -24.79 5.04
CA SER A 50 -9.26 -24.91 4.71
C SER A 50 -9.99 -25.91 5.62
N ARG A 51 -9.41 -27.08 5.86
CA ARG A 51 -9.97 -28.09 6.77
C ARG A 51 -10.07 -27.57 8.19
N THR A 52 -9.01 -26.94 8.71
CA THR A 52 -9.04 -26.37 10.06
C THR A 52 -10.13 -25.31 10.21
N ARG A 53 -10.39 -24.51 9.19
CA ARG A 53 -11.50 -23.54 9.19
C ARG A 53 -12.87 -24.22 9.30
N GLN A 54 -13.05 -25.37 8.63
CA GLN A 54 -14.30 -26.12 8.66
C GLN A 54 -14.58 -26.82 10.00
N LEU A 55 -13.56 -27.00 10.85
CA LEU A 55 -13.74 -27.59 12.18
C LEU A 55 -14.53 -26.69 13.15
N PHE A 56 -14.62 -25.39 12.86
CA PHE A 56 -15.29 -24.42 13.72
C PHE A 56 -16.59 -23.94 13.08
N PRO A 57 -17.72 -23.93 13.82
CA PRO A 57 -18.92 -23.22 13.39
C PRO A 57 -18.59 -21.74 13.13
N ALA A 58 -19.15 -21.16 12.07
CA ALA A 58 -18.84 -19.78 11.65
C ALA A 58 -18.99 -18.77 12.79
N ALA A 59 -20.09 -18.83 13.55
CA ALA A 59 -20.34 -17.93 14.68
C ALA A 59 -19.29 -18.04 15.80
N VAL A 60 -18.74 -19.23 16.03
CA VAL A 60 -17.69 -19.44 17.05
C VAL A 60 -16.36 -18.86 16.55
N PHE A 61 -16.06 -19.11 15.28
CA PHE A 61 -14.85 -18.61 14.64
C PHE A 61 -14.82 -17.08 14.60
N GLU A 62 -15.93 -16.44 14.23
CA GLU A 62 -16.05 -14.98 14.19
C GLU A 62 -15.84 -14.36 15.57
N ARG A 63 -16.52 -14.88 16.61
CA ARG A 63 -16.34 -14.41 17.99
C ARG A 63 -14.89 -14.53 18.47
N LEU A 64 -14.23 -15.63 18.14
CA LEU A 64 -12.84 -15.85 18.50
C LEU A 64 -11.91 -14.90 17.73
N PHE A 65 -12.16 -14.70 16.45
CA PHE A 65 -11.40 -13.76 15.64
C PHE A 65 -11.55 -12.33 16.16
N ASP A 66 -12.76 -11.90 16.46
CA ASP A 66 -13.05 -10.57 17.02
C ASP A 66 -12.36 -10.38 18.38
N HIS A 67 -12.32 -11.43 19.21
CA HIS A 67 -11.59 -11.38 20.47
C HIS A 67 -10.09 -11.16 20.26
N VAL A 68 -9.47 -11.90 19.34
CA VAL A 68 -8.05 -11.73 19.00
C VAL A 68 -7.79 -10.34 18.42
N PHE A 69 -8.64 -9.88 17.52
CA PHE A 69 -8.52 -8.56 16.90
C PHE A 69 -8.67 -7.43 17.93
N ALA A 70 -9.61 -7.55 18.87
CA ALA A 70 -9.78 -6.60 19.97
C ALA A 70 -8.54 -6.51 20.85
N GLN A 71 -7.81 -7.62 21.07
CA GLN A 71 -6.53 -7.59 21.78
C GLN A 71 -5.45 -6.83 21.00
N CYS A 72 -5.42 -6.95 19.67
CA CYS A 72 -4.51 -6.17 18.82
C CYS A 72 -4.79 -4.66 18.95
N VAL A 73 -6.07 -4.28 18.94
CA VAL A 73 -6.49 -2.88 19.15
C VAL A 73 -6.11 -2.39 20.54
N ALA A 74 -6.39 -3.17 21.58
CA ALA A 74 -6.06 -2.79 22.97
C ALA A 74 -4.55 -2.61 23.20
N ARG A 75 -3.72 -3.31 22.42
CA ARG A 75 -2.25 -3.17 22.44
C ARG A 75 -1.72 -2.04 21.55
N GLY A 76 -2.59 -1.28 20.88
CA GLY A 76 -2.20 -0.19 19.99
C GLY A 76 -1.52 -0.65 18.69
N LEU A 77 -1.71 -1.92 18.28
CA LEU A 77 -1.15 -2.44 17.03
C LEU A 77 -1.93 -1.97 15.79
N VAL A 78 -3.14 -1.45 16.00
CA VAL A 78 -4.01 -0.91 14.95
C VAL A 78 -4.23 0.57 15.25
N ALA A 79 -3.69 1.45 14.41
CA ALA A 79 -3.85 2.90 14.48
C ALA A 79 -4.37 3.43 13.13
N GLY A 80 -5.29 4.38 13.15
CA GLY A 80 -5.92 4.94 11.95
C GLY A 80 -5.13 6.08 11.29
N ASP A 81 -4.05 6.52 11.93
CA ASP A 81 -3.45 7.83 11.64
C ASP A 81 -2.46 7.78 10.48
N THR A 82 -1.91 6.60 10.19
CA THR A 82 -0.88 6.39 9.17
C THR A 82 -1.30 5.27 8.22
N GLN A 83 -1.54 5.61 6.97
CA GLN A 83 -1.73 4.64 5.90
C GLN A 83 -0.42 4.49 5.13
N ALA A 84 0.16 3.29 5.16
CA ALA A 84 1.29 2.94 4.33
C ALA A 84 0.77 2.27 3.05
N VAL A 85 1.16 2.80 1.90
CA VAL A 85 0.85 2.22 0.59
C VAL A 85 2.17 2.00 -0.12
N ASP A 86 2.48 0.75 -0.50
CA ASP A 86 3.70 0.37 -1.21
C ASP A 86 3.62 0.72 -2.71
N SER A 87 3.14 1.92 -3.03
CA SER A 87 3.01 2.38 -4.41
C SER A 87 3.33 3.85 -4.48
N ALA A 88 3.85 4.29 -5.62
CA ALA A 88 4.06 5.71 -5.88
C ALA A 88 2.68 6.38 -6.02
N PRO A 89 2.32 7.35 -5.16
CA PRO A 89 1.09 8.10 -5.37
C PRO A 89 1.24 8.94 -6.64
N VAL A 90 0.59 8.52 -7.72
CA VAL A 90 0.53 9.32 -8.95
C VAL A 90 -0.55 10.38 -8.78
N LYS A 91 -0.17 11.66 -8.89
CA LYS A 91 -1.10 12.78 -8.88
C LYS A 91 -1.98 12.72 -10.13
N ALA A 92 -3.12 12.06 -10.04
CA ALA A 92 -4.14 12.09 -11.07
C ALA A 92 -4.95 13.40 -10.97
N ASN A 93 -5.16 14.08 -12.10
CA ASN A 93 -6.16 15.14 -12.18
C ASN A 93 -7.53 14.49 -12.31
N ALA A 94 -8.28 14.42 -11.21
CA ALA A 94 -9.63 13.82 -11.14
C ALA A 94 -10.76 14.86 -11.26
N SER A 95 -10.49 16.06 -11.79
CA SER A 95 -11.54 17.05 -12.01
C SER A 95 -12.45 16.62 -13.16
N LEU A 96 -13.76 16.56 -12.90
CA LEU A 96 -14.78 16.29 -13.93
C LEU A 96 -14.74 17.33 -15.06
N GLU A 97 -14.30 18.55 -14.74
CA GLU A 97 -14.17 19.67 -15.68
C GLU A 97 -13.00 19.50 -16.69
N ALA A 98 -12.01 18.65 -16.39
CA ALA A 98 -10.85 18.41 -17.26
C ALA A 98 -10.95 17.09 -18.06
N VAL A 99 -12.09 16.42 -18.04
CA VAL A 99 -12.32 15.18 -18.79
C VAL A 99 -12.29 15.50 -20.29
N ARG A 100 -11.26 15.01 -20.98
CA ARG A 100 -11.21 14.99 -22.43
C ARG A 100 -11.68 13.64 -22.93
N GLU A 101 -12.52 13.66 -23.96
CA GLU A 101 -12.98 12.45 -24.63
C GLU A 101 -11.78 11.69 -25.20
N LYS A 102 -11.68 10.40 -24.86
CA LYS A 102 -10.65 9.52 -25.41
C LYS A 102 -11.01 9.27 -26.87
N GLN A 103 -10.35 9.99 -27.77
CA GLN A 103 -10.48 9.72 -29.21
C GLN A 103 -10.12 8.27 -29.47
N ALA A 104 -11.00 7.56 -30.18
CA ALA A 104 -10.70 6.21 -30.64
C ALA A 104 -9.39 6.24 -31.42
N ALA A 105 -8.49 5.29 -31.14
CA ALA A 105 -7.35 5.09 -32.02
C ALA A 105 -7.94 4.81 -33.41
N GLY A 106 -7.77 5.76 -34.33
CA GLY A 106 -8.20 5.57 -35.71
C GLY A 106 -7.61 4.29 -36.27
N PRO A 107 -8.22 3.67 -37.30
CA PRO A 107 -7.68 2.47 -37.89
C PRO A 107 -6.24 2.74 -38.32
N THR A 108 -5.28 2.07 -37.69
CA THR A 108 -3.87 2.12 -38.06
C THR A 108 -3.73 1.41 -39.39
N GLY A 109 -4.08 2.09 -40.49
CA GLY A 109 -3.73 1.65 -41.83
C GLY A 109 -2.20 1.60 -41.97
N PRO A 110 -1.67 0.74 -42.86
CA PRO A 110 -0.24 0.64 -43.05
C PRO A 110 0.32 1.98 -43.53
N HIS A 111 1.17 2.61 -42.71
CA HIS A 111 1.76 3.91 -42.99
C HIS A 111 2.84 3.78 -44.07
N LEU A 112 2.45 3.95 -45.32
CA LEU A 112 3.35 4.20 -46.44
C LEU A 112 2.88 5.46 -47.19
N SER A 113 3.50 6.60 -46.90
CA SER A 113 4.06 7.53 -47.88
C SER A 113 4.27 8.90 -47.24
N GLY A 114 5.46 9.46 -47.49
CA GLY A 114 6.00 10.62 -46.81
C GLY A 114 5.09 11.85 -46.83
N ARG A 115 4.92 12.44 -45.65
CA ARG A 115 4.67 13.87 -45.52
C ARG A 115 5.53 14.39 -44.39
N VAL A 116 6.56 15.15 -44.74
CA VAL A 116 7.31 15.99 -43.81
C VAL A 116 6.29 16.91 -43.13
N GLN A 117 6.04 16.69 -41.85
CA GLN A 117 5.36 17.66 -41.02
C GLN A 117 6.40 18.72 -40.65
N THR A 118 6.27 19.92 -41.22
CA THR A 118 6.97 21.10 -40.70
C THR A 118 6.40 21.40 -39.31
N PRO A 119 7.23 21.52 -38.27
CA PRO A 119 6.74 21.86 -36.94
C PRO A 119 6.16 23.27 -36.98
N ALA A 120 4.90 23.39 -36.55
CA ALA A 120 4.26 24.68 -36.34
C ALA A 120 5.07 25.46 -35.29
N ALA A 121 5.37 26.72 -35.62
CA ALA A 121 6.03 27.65 -34.72
C ALA A 121 5.18 27.83 -33.44
N GLY A 122 5.76 27.44 -32.30
CA GLY A 122 5.30 27.88 -30.98
C GLY A 122 4.66 26.80 -30.09
N SER A 123 5.50 26.02 -29.41
CA SER A 123 5.34 25.87 -27.96
C SER A 123 6.72 25.63 -27.35
N VAL A 124 7.37 26.74 -27.03
CA VAL A 124 8.54 26.78 -26.16
C VAL A 124 8.17 26.03 -24.87
N LEU A 125 8.96 25.02 -24.50
CA LEU A 125 8.87 24.39 -23.18
C LEU A 125 9.37 25.40 -22.13
N THR A 126 8.51 26.37 -21.76
CA THR A 126 8.77 27.23 -20.61
C THR A 126 8.19 26.55 -19.38
N ALA A 127 9.04 26.17 -18.43
CA ALA A 127 8.59 25.63 -17.16
C ALA A 127 7.66 26.65 -16.47
N PRO A 128 6.46 26.26 -16.01
CA PRO A 128 5.54 27.18 -15.37
C PRO A 128 6.11 27.71 -14.04
N ALA A 129 5.84 28.97 -13.72
CA ALA A 129 6.46 29.74 -12.63
C ALA A 129 6.39 29.10 -11.22
N HIS A 130 5.50 28.13 -10.99
CA HIS A 130 5.44 27.38 -9.73
C HIS A 130 6.63 26.41 -9.58
N GLN A 131 7.10 25.82 -10.68
CA GLN A 131 8.23 24.90 -10.73
C GLN A 131 9.54 25.64 -10.45
N LEU A 132 9.63 26.90 -10.92
CA LEU A 132 10.71 27.83 -10.56
C LEU A 132 10.64 28.28 -9.08
N ARG A 133 9.44 28.49 -8.52
CA ARG A 133 9.26 28.79 -7.08
C ARG A 133 9.66 27.63 -6.17
N GLN A 134 9.41 26.39 -6.59
CA GLN A 134 9.83 25.19 -5.84
C GLN A 134 11.35 25.05 -5.81
N LEU A 135 12.03 25.28 -6.93
CA LEU A 135 13.50 25.32 -7.01
C LEU A 135 14.10 26.47 -6.19
N ALA A 136 13.45 27.65 -6.15
CA ALA A 136 13.87 28.76 -5.29
C ALA A 136 13.68 28.45 -3.79
N SER A 137 12.61 27.74 -3.42
CA SER A 137 12.35 27.34 -2.03
C SER A 137 13.25 26.19 -1.53
N ALA A 138 13.90 25.46 -2.44
CA ALA A 138 14.87 24.42 -2.13
C ALA A 138 16.23 24.99 -1.66
N GLY A 139 16.54 26.27 -1.98
CA GLY A 139 17.77 26.94 -1.56
C GLY A 139 17.78 27.51 -0.12
N GLY A 140 16.68 27.40 0.64
CA GLY A 140 16.48 28.14 1.90
C GLY A 140 16.38 27.33 3.20
N ARG A 141 16.57 26.00 3.20
CA ARG A 141 16.49 25.19 4.43
C ARG A 141 17.80 24.46 4.73
N ALA A 142 18.83 25.26 4.97
CA ALA A 142 19.93 24.84 5.84
C ALA A 142 19.41 24.63 7.28
N ARG A 143 19.65 23.43 7.81
CA ARG A 143 19.72 22.99 9.22
C ARG A 143 18.93 23.77 10.29
N ARG A 144 17.95 23.11 10.92
CA ARG A 144 17.60 23.35 12.34
C ARG A 144 17.58 22.02 13.09
N PRO A 145 18.28 21.89 14.24
CA PRO A 145 18.25 20.66 15.04
C PRO A 145 16.89 20.51 15.74
N ALA A 146 16.47 19.25 15.90
CA ALA A 146 15.18 18.89 16.46
C ALA A 146 15.06 19.26 17.95
N ARG A 147 13.94 19.92 18.29
CA ARG A 147 13.55 20.43 19.60
C ARG A 147 12.92 19.32 20.47
N TRP A 148 13.68 18.29 20.84
CA TRP A 148 13.21 17.28 21.82
C TRP A 148 14.08 17.17 23.08
N ALA A 149 15.07 18.05 23.24
CA ALA A 149 15.86 18.15 24.47
C ALA A 149 15.31 19.22 25.44
N ARG A 150 15.19 18.84 26.73
CA ARG A 150 14.65 19.52 27.93
C ARG A 150 13.14 19.28 28.15
N GLY A 151 12.65 18.38 28.99
CA GLY A 151 13.16 17.80 30.25
C GLY A 151 12.46 18.49 31.44
N THR A 152 11.72 17.74 32.28
CA THR A 152 11.80 17.71 33.76
C THR A 152 10.58 17.02 34.39
N THR A 153 10.89 16.21 35.38
CA THR A 153 10.07 15.53 36.40
C THR A 153 9.10 16.46 37.16
N LYS A 154 7.98 15.90 37.63
CA LYS A 154 7.33 16.37 38.87
C LYS A 154 6.68 15.19 39.62
N PRO A 155 6.76 15.13 40.97
CA PRO A 155 6.28 14.03 41.79
C PRO A 155 4.86 14.26 42.34
N ALA A 156 4.30 13.16 42.88
CA ALA A 156 3.15 12.93 43.77
C ALA A 156 2.21 14.10 44.17
N CYS A 157 0.91 13.82 44.04
CA CYS A 157 -0.08 13.87 45.12
C CYS A 157 -0.99 12.65 44.98
#